data_AF-A0A521YP45-F1
#
_entry.id   AF-A0A521YP45-F1
#
_cell.length_a   1.000
_cell.length_b   1.000
_cell.length_c   1.000
_cell.angle_alpha   90.00
_cell.angle_beta   90.00
_cell.angle_gamma   90.00
#
_symmetry.space_group_name_H-M   'P 1'
#
loop_
_entity.id
_entity.type
_entity.pdbx_description
1 polymer ?
#
loop_
_entity_poly.entity_id
_entity_poly.type
_entity_poly.pdbx_seq_one_letter_code
_entity_poly.pdbx_strand_id
1 'polypeptide(L)'
;MTLIRLATLCCLILCAPGALAGRVEIPLRVPFEPLRQALSAQLAASPTRPNVIYREGPCRYLNLETPKLDAVDGQLRLVGPGSAALGVDLFGNCRNAAVWRGSVQFTLAPHLDKAGRLRLRIVDSKLTDENGESTFGFIWELSKRYLHPRLERFSYDVGASRAMLLSIVRSAAPPEHGAALELALRQLQVLDPRVEPNDVVVPIAMDFPDAWLTAPPAPAAAAAPLTEAELEALDKALQPWDAFLAYSIKQVALDSPDNALRKRLFTLLLESRYQLVAILAGEAPAGGDPVRALFIDAWSELRAILADARYTLFLDAGDALMALDQAAPGLGMTLSADGLRQLARSLRPGARGDPLAYDWAVDPQLRRLFDVEDIPEPEPAPAPRSWLDFFVTSAYAAVQSLDRWVPARDELDAYEERIGELLKKTSATALQRADLAAPYDEIYRNLVPTTALIESCWRQYVLRGGKVSYLRSAVGSVGIMQINQRVWRGFYDVERLRWNTAYNTRAGAQILLRYMKDYAMPYAERTGDLKHIPRATYAVYNAGPRAVGRFNKARRHPREARVDDKLWTLYEGIASGGRADLSTCAVTTAAASQ
;
A
#
# COMPACT_ATOMS: atom_id res chain seq x y z
N MET A 1 -45.22 45.54 54.69
CA MET A 1 -44.54 46.24 53.60
C MET A 1 -43.06 46.28 53.96
N THR A 2 -42.34 45.21 53.63
CA THR A 2 -41.47 45.10 52.42
C THR A 2 -40.17 45.88 52.62
N LEU A 3 -39.09 45.21 53.04
CA LEU A 3 -38.14 44.49 52.16
C LEU A 3 -37.61 45.42 51.09
N ILE A 4 -36.34 45.81 51.17
CA ILE A 4 -35.47 46.15 50.03
C ILE A 4 -34.04 46.43 50.53
N ARG A 5 -33.06 45.76 49.89
CA ARG A 5 -31.59 45.90 49.91
C ARG A 5 -30.79 45.23 51.02
N LEU A 6 -30.70 43.90 50.97
CA LEU A 6 -29.44 43.21 51.30
C LEU A 6 -29.39 41.81 50.65
N ALA A 7 -29.27 41.73 49.33
CA ALA A 7 -29.02 40.47 48.64
C ALA A 7 -28.53 40.72 47.21
N THR A 8 -27.21 40.88 47.02
CA THR A 8 -26.55 40.64 45.72
C THR A 8 -25.03 40.57 45.93
N LEU A 9 -24.58 39.52 46.61
CA LEU A 9 -23.23 38.99 46.44
C LEU A 9 -23.34 37.46 46.38
N CYS A 10 -24.11 37.00 45.38
CA CYS A 10 -24.23 35.58 45.09
C CYS A 10 -23.01 35.19 44.24
N CYS A 11 -22.14 34.37 44.83
CA CYS A 11 -21.12 33.54 44.23
C CYS A 11 -21.23 33.38 42.69
N LEU A 12 -20.46 34.19 41.97
CA LEU A 12 -19.92 33.81 40.66
C LEU A 12 -18.84 32.77 40.92
N ILE A 13 -19.25 31.52 41.09
CA ILE A 13 -18.36 30.38 40.85
C ILE A 13 -18.08 30.42 39.36
N LEU A 14 -16.92 30.97 38.99
CA LEU A 14 -16.32 30.78 37.69
C LEU A 14 -16.18 29.27 37.48
N CYS A 15 -17.10 28.68 36.73
CA CYS A 15 -16.81 27.49 35.94
C CYS A 15 -15.66 27.87 35.01
N ALA A 16 -14.43 27.62 35.44
CA ALA A 16 -13.34 27.49 34.51
C ALA A 16 -13.77 26.40 33.52
N PRO A 17 -13.79 26.66 32.20
CA PRO A 17 -13.86 25.56 31.26
C PRO A 17 -12.64 24.69 31.56
N GLY A 18 -12.88 23.47 32.04
CA GLY A 18 -11.83 22.48 32.07
C GLY A 18 -11.31 22.38 30.65
N ALA A 19 -10.04 22.76 30.44
CA ALA A 19 -9.35 22.52 29.20
C ALA A 19 -9.50 21.03 28.92
N LEU A 20 -10.36 20.69 27.95
CA LEU A 20 -10.39 19.36 27.36
C LEU A 20 -9.14 19.27 26.51
N ALA A 21 -7.98 19.10 27.17
CA ALA A 21 -6.77 18.72 26.49
C ALA A 21 -7.09 17.44 25.72
N GLY A 22 -7.02 17.50 24.39
CA GLY A 22 -7.24 16.33 23.54
C GLY A 22 -6.09 15.36 23.79
N ARG A 23 -6.31 14.43 24.72
CA ARG A 23 -5.37 13.38 25.05
C ARG A 23 -5.44 12.29 23.97
N VAL A 24 -4.29 11.93 23.44
CA VAL A 24 -4.16 10.93 22.38
C VAL A 24 -3.32 9.79 22.89
N GLU A 25 -3.84 8.58 22.73
CA GLU A 25 -3.10 7.37 23.05
C GLU A 25 -2.63 6.71 21.76
N ILE A 26 -1.31 6.68 21.56
CA ILE A 26 -0.68 5.97 20.47
C ILE A 26 -0.29 4.58 20.99
N PRO A 27 -0.84 3.48 20.44
CA PRO A 27 -0.52 2.14 20.90
C PRO A 27 0.87 1.71 20.37
N LEU A 28 1.85 1.55 21.27
CA LEU A 28 3.11 0.91 20.93
C LEU A 28 2.97 -0.60 21.13
N ARG A 29 2.87 -1.38 20.04
CA ARG A 29 2.67 -2.84 20.15
C ARG A 29 4.01 -3.57 20.20
N VAL A 30 4.13 -4.50 21.13
CA VAL A 30 5.24 -5.43 21.25
C VAL A 30 4.71 -6.83 20.90
N PRO A 31 4.98 -7.32 19.66
CA PRO A 31 4.46 -8.63 19.25
C PRO A 31 4.98 -9.75 20.15
N PHE A 32 4.17 -10.79 20.35
CA PHE A 32 4.55 -11.91 21.22
C PHE A 32 5.78 -12.67 20.74
N GLU A 33 6.03 -12.76 19.44
CA GLU A 33 7.12 -13.57 18.92
C GLU A 33 8.52 -13.01 19.30
N PRO A 34 8.85 -11.72 19.06
CA PRO A 34 10.07 -11.11 19.62
C PRO A 34 10.15 -11.20 21.14
N LEU A 35 9.01 -11.01 21.85
CA LEU A 35 8.98 -11.07 23.31
C LEU A 35 9.29 -12.48 23.83
N ARG A 36 8.74 -13.52 23.19
CA ARG A 36 8.97 -14.94 23.46
C ARG A 36 10.42 -15.34 23.19
N GLN A 37 11.02 -14.84 22.10
CA GLN A 37 12.44 -15.06 21.79
C GLN A 37 13.34 -14.44 22.86
N ALA A 38 13.07 -13.19 23.25
CA ALA A 38 13.80 -12.52 24.33
C ALA A 38 13.65 -13.25 25.68
N LEU A 39 12.43 -13.72 26.00
CA LEU A 39 12.15 -14.51 27.21
C LEU A 39 12.93 -15.83 27.20
N SER A 40 12.92 -16.55 26.08
CA SER A 40 13.65 -17.82 25.94
C SER A 40 15.16 -17.61 26.12
N ALA A 41 15.71 -16.55 25.53
CA ALA A 41 17.11 -16.18 25.71
C ALA A 41 17.45 -15.82 27.17
N GLN A 42 16.56 -15.10 27.87
CA GLN A 42 16.72 -14.75 29.28
C GLN A 42 16.65 -15.97 30.21
N LEU A 43 15.86 -16.97 29.84
CA LEU A 43 15.68 -18.20 30.60
C LEU A 43 16.87 -19.16 30.43
N ALA A 44 17.53 -19.17 29.28
CA ALA A 44 18.66 -20.05 29.01
C ALA A 44 19.86 -19.79 29.94
N ALA A 45 20.55 -20.85 30.35
CA ALA A 45 21.81 -20.76 31.08
C ALA A 45 22.97 -20.25 30.20
N SER A 46 22.87 -20.44 28.89
CA SER A 46 23.88 -20.06 27.91
C SER A 46 23.25 -19.86 26.53
N PRO A 47 23.73 -18.89 25.72
CA PRO A 47 23.23 -18.63 24.37
C PRO A 47 23.33 -19.83 23.42
N THR A 48 24.31 -20.72 23.64
CA THR A 48 24.54 -21.90 22.79
C THR A 48 23.64 -23.08 23.13
N ARG A 49 22.90 -23.02 24.26
CA ARG A 49 22.03 -24.09 24.74
C ARG A 49 20.70 -23.50 25.24
N PRO A 50 19.81 -23.06 24.32
CA PRO A 50 18.60 -22.31 24.67
C PRO A 50 17.64 -23.08 25.57
N ASN A 51 17.63 -24.42 25.49
CA ASN A 51 16.72 -25.26 26.28
C ASN A 51 17.27 -25.64 27.66
N VAL A 52 18.52 -25.31 27.99
CA VAL A 52 19.14 -25.67 29.27
C VAL A 52 19.02 -24.48 30.21
N ILE A 53 18.22 -24.61 31.27
CA ILE A 53 18.01 -23.57 32.28
C ILE A 53 19.04 -23.71 33.41
N TYR A 54 19.31 -24.93 33.83
CA TYR A 54 20.33 -25.23 34.83
C TYR A 54 20.90 -26.61 34.58
N ARG A 55 22.21 -26.77 34.82
CA ARG A 55 22.89 -28.07 34.72
C ARG A 55 24.15 -28.08 35.58
N GLU A 56 24.27 -29.12 36.41
CA GLU A 56 25.43 -29.42 37.25
C GLU A 56 25.67 -30.93 37.15
N GLY A 57 26.58 -31.34 36.25
CA GLY A 57 26.79 -32.75 35.92
C GLY A 57 25.60 -33.40 35.19
N PRO A 58 25.57 -34.75 35.14
CA PRO A 58 24.50 -35.49 34.47
C PRO A 58 23.22 -35.60 35.31
N CYS A 59 23.32 -35.55 36.65
CA CYS A 59 22.22 -35.89 37.55
C CYS A 59 21.44 -34.70 38.10
N ARG A 60 21.87 -33.46 37.84
CA ARG A 60 21.20 -32.25 38.33
C ARG A 60 21.00 -31.29 37.18
N TYR A 61 19.76 -31.19 36.69
CA TYR A 61 19.44 -30.31 35.58
C TYR A 61 17.98 -29.85 35.61
N LEU A 62 17.74 -28.74 34.90
CA LEU A 62 16.43 -28.24 34.51
C LEU A 62 16.53 -27.80 33.06
N ASN A 63 15.71 -28.40 32.21
CA ASN A 63 15.54 -28.04 30.82
C ASN A 63 14.10 -27.55 30.60
N LEU A 64 13.94 -26.62 29.68
CA LEU A 64 12.67 -26.12 29.20
C LEU A 64 12.75 -26.08 27.67
N GLU A 65 11.87 -26.81 27.01
CA GLU A 65 11.72 -26.71 25.56
C GLU A 65 11.12 -25.35 25.19
N THR A 66 11.14 -25.03 23.90
CA THR A 66 10.71 -23.72 23.41
C THR A 66 9.28 -23.41 23.88
N PRO A 67 9.08 -22.45 24.81
CA PRO A 67 7.77 -22.19 25.37
C PRO A 67 6.92 -21.38 24.39
N LYS A 68 5.61 -21.61 24.41
CA LYS A 68 4.61 -20.78 23.77
C LYS A 68 4.25 -19.61 24.68
N LEU A 69 4.05 -18.44 24.08
CA LEU A 69 3.52 -17.25 24.74
C LEU A 69 2.17 -16.91 24.09
N ASP A 70 1.11 -16.82 24.88
CA ASP A 70 -0.21 -16.37 24.42
C ASP A 70 -0.91 -15.46 25.45
N ALA A 71 -2.03 -14.86 25.06
CA ALA A 71 -2.86 -14.02 25.91
C ALA A 71 -4.01 -14.83 26.50
N VAL A 72 -4.21 -14.73 27.82
CA VAL A 72 -5.36 -15.33 28.52
C VAL A 72 -5.82 -14.35 29.60
N ASP A 73 -7.10 -13.99 29.59
CA ASP A 73 -7.74 -13.12 30.59
C ASP A 73 -6.98 -11.80 30.86
N GLY A 74 -6.43 -11.18 29.81
CA GLY A 74 -5.65 -9.94 29.91
C GLY A 74 -4.26 -10.10 30.53
N GLN A 75 -3.78 -11.33 30.68
CA GLN A 75 -2.44 -11.68 31.16
C GLN A 75 -1.66 -12.44 30.09
N LEU A 76 -0.34 -12.45 30.21
CA LEU A 76 0.52 -13.30 29.39
C LEU A 76 0.58 -14.70 30.01
N ARG A 77 0.42 -15.74 29.19
CA ARG A 77 0.62 -17.12 29.59
C ARG A 77 1.82 -17.70 28.84
N LEU A 78 2.84 -18.07 29.60
CA LEU A 78 4.02 -18.77 29.10
C LEU A 78 3.90 -20.25 29.46
N VAL A 79 3.83 -21.13 28.46
CA VAL A 79 3.67 -22.57 28.67
C VAL A 79 4.66 -23.36 27.83
N GLY A 80 5.31 -24.38 28.42
CA GLY A 80 6.29 -25.18 27.68
C GLY A 80 6.60 -26.52 28.34
N PRO A 81 6.93 -27.56 27.54
CA PRO A 81 7.42 -28.83 28.05
C PRO A 81 8.74 -28.66 28.80
N GLY A 82 8.87 -29.30 29.96
CA GLY A 82 10.07 -29.26 30.79
C GLY A 82 10.54 -30.64 31.21
N SER A 83 11.82 -30.73 31.53
CA SER A 83 12.38 -31.90 32.20
C SER A 83 13.41 -31.52 33.24
N ALA A 84 13.46 -32.25 34.33
CA ALA A 84 14.41 -32.00 35.41
C ALA A 84 14.85 -33.30 36.07
N ALA A 85 16.05 -33.26 36.64
CA ALA A 85 16.51 -34.29 37.55
C ALA A 85 17.24 -33.66 38.73
N LEU A 86 17.10 -34.29 39.90
CA LEU A 86 17.86 -33.96 41.10
C LEU A 86 18.36 -35.25 41.73
N GLY A 87 19.64 -35.55 41.53
CA GLY A 87 20.35 -36.68 42.16
C GLY A 87 21.83 -36.38 42.35
N VAL A 88 22.59 -37.35 42.84
CA VAL A 88 24.05 -37.25 43.04
C VAL A 88 24.76 -38.21 42.08
N ASP A 89 25.79 -37.73 41.39
CA ASP A 89 26.64 -38.58 40.55
C ASP A 89 27.65 -39.33 41.43
N LEU A 90 27.56 -40.66 41.44
CA LEU A 90 28.48 -41.55 42.15
C LEU A 90 28.95 -42.64 41.18
N PHE A 91 30.24 -42.60 40.84
CA PHE A 91 30.88 -43.54 39.91
C PHE A 91 30.20 -43.60 38.52
N GLY A 92 29.76 -42.44 37.99
CA GLY A 92 29.12 -42.34 36.68
C GLY A 92 27.63 -42.71 36.67
N ASN A 93 27.03 -42.96 37.84
CA ASN A 93 25.63 -43.32 38.00
C ASN A 93 24.91 -42.31 38.91
N CYS A 94 23.69 -41.91 38.50
CA CYS A 94 22.86 -41.02 39.31
C CYS A 94 22.15 -41.78 40.45
N ARG A 95 22.54 -41.53 41.69
CA ARG A 95 21.90 -42.06 42.91
C ARG A 95 20.86 -41.08 43.44
N ASN A 96 19.72 -41.61 43.90
CA ASN A 96 18.55 -40.86 44.40
C ASN A 96 18.06 -39.77 43.43
N ALA A 97 18.07 -40.05 42.12
CA ALA A 97 17.62 -39.10 41.10
C ALA A 97 16.10 -39.02 41.06
N ALA A 98 15.52 -37.99 41.67
CA ALA A 98 14.15 -37.61 41.39
C ALA A 98 14.11 -37.04 39.96
N VAL A 99 13.31 -37.64 39.07
CA VAL A 99 13.17 -37.22 37.67
C VAL A 99 11.77 -36.69 37.47
N TRP A 100 11.65 -35.58 36.76
CA TRP A 100 10.40 -34.99 36.36
C TRP A 100 10.39 -34.73 34.86
N ARG A 101 9.25 -35.00 34.24
CA ARG A 101 8.86 -34.59 32.90
C ARG A 101 7.42 -34.12 32.97
N GLY A 102 7.10 -33.06 32.24
CA GLY A 102 5.77 -32.48 32.24
C GLY A 102 5.79 -31.08 31.66
N SER A 103 4.91 -30.20 32.13
CA SER A 103 4.79 -28.83 31.63
C SER A 103 5.01 -27.80 32.72
N VAL A 104 5.66 -26.70 32.36
CA VAL A 104 5.64 -25.47 33.16
C VAL A 104 4.63 -24.50 32.56
N GLN A 105 3.91 -23.79 33.42
CA GLN A 105 3.01 -22.72 33.04
C GLN A 105 3.20 -21.53 33.99
N PHE A 106 3.33 -20.33 33.42
CA PHE A 106 3.37 -19.08 34.16
C PHE A 106 2.32 -18.13 33.63
N THR A 107 1.57 -17.51 34.54
CA THR A 107 0.72 -16.35 34.27
C THR A 107 1.50 -15.11 34.68
N LEU A 108 1.70 -14.20 33.73
CA LEU A 108 2.63 -13.08 33.84
C LEU A 108 1.89 -11.76 33.56
N ALA A 109 2.05 -10.80 34.47
CA ALA A 109 1.56 -9.43 34.31
C ALA A 109 2.68 -8.53 33.80
N PRO A 110 2.55 -7.95 32.58
CA PRO A 110 3.49 -6.94 32.12
C PRO A 110 3.36 -5.65 32.92
N HIS A 111 4.48 -4.99 33.20
CA HIS A 111 4.52 -3.66 33.79
C HIS A 111 5.77 -2.91 33.31
N LEU A 112 5.82 -1.60 33.51
CA LEU A 112 7.01 -0.80 33.22
C LEU A 112 7.79 -0.54 34.51
N ASP A 113 9.13 -0.61 34.42
CA ASP A 113 9.98 -0.11 35.50
C ASP A 113 10.19 1.42 35.42
N LYS A 114 10.91 1.97 36.40
CA LYS A 114 11.23 3.42 36.45
C LYS A 114 12.05 3.92 35.26
N ALA A 115 12.74 3.02 34.55
CA ALA A 115 13.49 3.35 33.34
C ALA A 115 12.62 3.20 32.07
N GLY A 116 11.33 2.87 32.22
CA GLY A 116 10.40 2.66 31.12
C GLY A 116 10.63 1.35 30.36
N ARG A 117 11.34 0.38 30.94
CA ARG A 117 11.55 -0.94 30.32
C ARG A 117 10.40 -1.87 30.68
N LEU A 118 10.03 -2.72 29.73
CA LEU A 118 8.97 -3.72 29.94
C LEU A 118 9.51 -4.86 30.81
N ARG A 119 8.80 -5.14 31.90
CA ARG A 119 9.08 -6.15 32.92
C ARG A 119 7.89 -7.09 33.04
N LEU A 120 8.11 -8.27 33.60
CA LEU A 120 7.06 -9.25 33.88
C LEU A 120 7.04 -9.59 35.36
N ARG A 121 5.85 -9.61 35.95
CA ARG A 121 5.59 -10.07 37.30
C ARG A 121 4.84 -11.39 37.24
N ILE A 122 5.27 -12.37 38.02
CA ILE A 122 4.58 -13.65 38.14
C ILE A 122 3.30 -13.43 38.95
N VAL A 123 2.15 -13.68 38.32
CA VAL A 123 0.83 -13.69 38.97
C VAL A 123 0.55 -15.07 39.52
N ASP A 124 0.80 -16.09 38.71
CA ASP A 124 0.61 -17.49 39.06
C ASP A 124 1.64 -18.37 38.34
N SER A 125 1.94 -19.53 38.90
CA SER A 125 2.81 -20.52 38.30
C SER A 125 2.32 -21.93 38.63
N LYS A 126 2.17 -22.77 37.60
CA LYS A 126 1.71 -24.14 37.70
C LYS A 126 2.73 -25.08 37.06
N LEU A 127 2.98 -26.20 37.72
CA LEU A 127 3.78 -27.30 37.19
C LEU A 127 2.89 -28.54 37.10
N THR A 128 2.94 -29.24 35.98
CA THR A 128 2.25 -30.52 35.81
C THR A 128 3.24 -31.63 35.50
N ASP A 129 2.85 -32.87 35.79
CA ASP A 129 3.56 -34.06 35.31
C ASP A 129 3.12 -34.46 33.88
N GLU A 130 3.53 -35.64 33.41
CA GLU A 130 3.16 -36.20 32.10
C GLU A 130 1.65 -36.50 31.98
N ASN A 131 0.95 -36.70 33.11
CA ASN A 131 -0.49 -36.97 33.14
C ASN A 131 -1.31 -35.66 33.22
N GLY A 132 -0.65 -34.50 33.34
CA GLY A 132 -1.30 -33.20 33.49
C GLY A 132 -1.72 -32.89 34.92
N GLU A 133 -1.33 -33.72 35.90
CA GLU A 133 -1.63 -33.49 37.31
C GLU A 133 -0.65 -32.47 37.92
N SER A 134 -1.16 -31.59 38.78
CA SER A 134 -0.33 -30.58 39.45
C SER A 134 0.73 -31.26 40.33
N THR A 135 1.99 -30.89 40.14
CA THR A 135 3.11 -31.44 40.91
C THR A 135 3.70 -30.41 41.87
N PHE A 136 3.88 -30.81 43.12
CA PHE A 136 4.49 -30.01 44.18
C PHE A 136 5.63 -30.84 44.81
N GLY A 137 6.86 -30.31 44.85
CA GLY A 137 8.03 -31.08 45.29
C GLY A 137 9.36 -30.48 44.81
N PHE A 138 10.37 -31.32 44.57
CA PHE A 138 11.72 -30.85 44.21
C PHE A 138 11.74 -29.96 42.96
N ILE A 139 10.86 -30.23 41.99
CA ILE A 139 10.76 -29.42 40.77
C ILE A 139 10.22 -28.01 41.05
N TRP A 140 9.30 -27.87 42.00
CA TRP A 140 8.80 -26.57 42.43
C TRP A 140 9.94 -25.71 43.02
N GLU A 141 10.80 -26.32 43.83
CA GLU A 141 11.99 -25.66 44.37
C GLU A 141 13.01 -25.31 43.28
N LEU A 142 13.24 -26.19 42.30
CA LEU A 142 14.08 -25.88 41.13
C LEU A 142 13.51 -24.72 40.31
N SER A 143 12.19 -24.69 40.07
CA SER A 143 11.51 -23.61 39.37
C SER A 143 11.70 -22.28 40.12
N LYS A 144 11.41 -22.25 41.43
CA LYS A 144 11.62 -21.07 42.28
C LYS A 144 13.06 -20.57 42.30
N ARG A 145 14.03 -21.48 42.19
CA ARG A 145 15.46 -21.12 42.23
C ARG A 145 16.00 -20.66 40.88
N TYR A 146 15.56 -21.24 39.78
CA TYR A 146 16.19 -21.04 38.46
C TYR A 146 15.29 -20.40 37.40
N LEU A 147 13.97 -20.59 37.46
CA LEU A 147 13.02 -19.99 36.52
C LEU A 147 12.48 -18.65 37.04
N HIS A 148 11.88 -18.63 38.24
CA HIS A 148 11.20 -17.44 38.77
C HIS A 148 12.13 -16.22 38.81
N PRO A 149 13.39 -16.30 39.30
CA PRO A 149 14.25 -15.14 39.37
C PRO A 149 14.71 -14.66 37.99
N ARG A 150 14.69 -15.51 36.96
CA ARG A 150 15.05 -15.11 35.58
C ARG A 150 13.87 -14.47 34.88
N LEU A 151 12.64 -14.97 35.10
CA LEU A 151 11.41 -14.33 34.64
C LEU A 151 11.22 -12.95 35.26
N GLU A 152 11.36 -12.82 36.58
CA GLU A 152 11.25 -11.53 37.29
C GLU A 152 12.41 -10.57 36.93
N ARG A 153 13.55 -11.10 36.46
CA ARG A 153 14.67 -10.30 35.94
C ARG A 153 14.50 -9.88 34.48
N PHE A 154 13.53 -10.45 33.77
CA PHE A 154 13.31 -10.17 32.35
C PHE A 154 13.12 -8.68 32.08
N SER A 155 13.86 -8.17 31.09
CA SER A 155 13.77 -6.78 30.64
C SER A 155 13.68 -6.74 29.14
N TYR A 156 12.71 -6.02 28.61
CA TYR A 156 12.60 -5.73 27.19
C TYR A 156 12.65 -4.22 26.96
N ASP A 157 13.50 -3.80 26.02
CA ASP A 157 13.70 -2.39 25.69
C ASP A 157 12.65 -1.92 24.68
N VAL A 158 11.62 -1.25 25.16
CA VAL A 158 10.64 -0.56 24.30
C VAL A 158 11.16 0.78 23.78
N GLY A 159 12.32 1.24 24.24
CA GLY A 159 12.93 2.51 23.90
C GLY A 159 13.31 2.64 22.43
N ALA A 160 13.73 1.55 21.77
CA ALA A 160 14.04 1.56 20.35
C ALA A 160 12.78 1.79 19.49
N SER A 161 11.70 1.04 19.77
CA SER A 161 10.42 1.20 19.08
C SER A 161 9.80 2.58 19.36
N ARG A 162 9.91 3.07 20.61
CA ARG A 162 9.51 4.44 20.97
C ARG A 162 10.33 5.49 20.22
N ALA A 163 11.65 5.37 20.17
CA ALA A 163 12.51 6.35 19.48
C ALA A 163 12.16 6.44 17.98
N MET A 164 11.90 5.30 17.35
CA MET A 164 11.44 5.24 15.96
C MET A 164 10.10 5.95 15.78
N LEU A 165 9.11 5.62 16.63
CA LEU A 165 7.79 6.25 16.61
C LEU A 165 7.87 7.77 16.74
N LEU A 166 8.65 8.26 17.72
CA LEU A 166 8.83 9.69 17.95
C LEU A 166 9.57 10.38 16.81
N SER A 167 10.52 9.70 16.15
CA SER A 167 11.17 10.22 14.95
C SER A 167 10.17 10.48 13.82
N ILE A 168 9.24 9.54 13.62
CA ILE A 168 8.21 9.65 12.59
C ILE A 168 7.21 10.76 12.93
N VAL A 169 6.74 10.84 14.18
CA VAL A 169 5.83 11.91 14.63
C VAL A 169 6.47 13.30 14.45
N ARG A 170 7.76 13.46 14.76
CA ARG A 170 8.48 14.73 14.53
C ARG A 170 8.51 15.15 13.07
N SER A 171 8.65 14.18 12.17
CA SER A 171 8.71 14.42 10.72
C SER A 171 7.37 14.82 10.10
N ALA A 172 6.30 14.76 10.89
CA ALA A 172 4.92 14.96 10.47
C ALA A 172 4.40 16.38 10.78
N ALA A 173 5.08 17.16 11.63
CA ALA A 173 4.68 18.52 11.94
C ALA A 173 5.24 19.53 10.92
N PRO A 174 4.41 20.50 10.47
CA PRO A 174 4.92 21.67 9.76
C PRO A 174 6.00 22.40 10.55
N PRO A 175 6.98 23.06 9.89
CA PRO A 175 8.06 23.78 10.55
C PRO A 175 7.59 24.79 11.60
N GLU A 176 6.47 25.47 11.36
CA GLU A 176 5.83 26.44 12.26
C GLU A 176 5.33 25.83 13.58
N HIS A 177 5.01 24.53 13.58
CA HIS A 177 4.51 23.81 14.74
C HIS A 177 5.58 22.94 15.42
N GLY A 178 6.79 22.86 14.85
CA GLY A 178 7.86 21.99 15.35
C GLY A 178 8.23 22.23 16.82
N ALA A 179 8.35 23.49 17.24
CA ALA A 179 8.70 23.82 18.64
C ALA A 179 7.59 23.44 19.64
N ALA A 180 6.33 23.65 19.25
CA ALA A 180 5.17 23.28 20.07
C ALA A 180 5.01 21.75 20.14
N LEU A 181 5.27 21.04 19.04
CA LEU A 181 5.27 19.57 19.04
C LEU A 181 6.38 19.04 19.94
N GLU A 182 7.60 19.57 19.87
CA GLU A 182 8.69 19.16 20.76
C GLU A 182 8.36 19.36 22.25
N LEU A 183 7.60 20.40 22.60
CA LEU A 183 7.12 20.57 23.97
C LEU A 183 6.14 19.46 24.38
N ALA A 184 5.17 19.13 23.51
CA ALA A 184 4.23 18.04 23.74
C ALA A 184 4.96 16.67 23.83
N LEU A 185 5.97 16.44 22.98
CA LEU A 185 6.80 15.22 23.00
C LEU A 185 7.62 15.09 24.29
N ARG A 186 7.99 16.20 24.95
CA ARG A 186 8.68 16.15 26.25
C ARG A 186 7.74 15.78 27.40
N GLN A 187 6.44 16.01 27.24
CA GLN A 187 5.40 15.73 28.25
C GLN A 187 4.73 14.36 28.05
N LEU A 188 5.25 13.54 27.14
CA LEU A 188 4.75 12.18 26.87
C LEU A 188 4.64 11.36 28.14
N GLN A 189 3.47 10.74 28.33
CA GLN A 189 3.21 9.78 29.40
C GLN A 189 3.20 8.38 28.81
N VAL A 190 4.05 7.50 29.31
CA VAL A 190 3.95 6.07 29.00
C VAL A 190 3.00 5.45 30.02
N LEU A 191 1.93 4.84 29.54
CA LEU A 191 0.89 4.24 30.39
C LEU A 191 1.18 2.77 30.67
N ASP A 192 0.41 2.21 31.59
CA ASP A 192 0.56 0.80 31.96
C ASP A 192 0.30 -0.12 30.76
N PRO A 193 1.14 -1.16 30.57
CA PRO A 193 0.95 -2.11 29.49
C PRO A 193 -0.35 -2.90 29.64
N ARG A 194 -1.00 -3.21 28.53
CA ARG A 194 -2.13 -4.13 28.45
C ARG A 194 -1.83 -5.28 27.50
N VAL A 195 -2.38 -6.45 27.78
CA VAL A 195 -2.22 -7.64 26.93
C VAL A 195 -3.39 -7.72 25.97
N GLU A 196 -3.10 -7.69 24.67
CA GLU A 196 -4.04 -7.95 23.59
C GLU A 196 -3.75 -9.34 22.97
N PRO A 197 -4.61 -9.89 22.08
CA PRO A 197 -4.49 -11.28 21.64
C PRO A 197 -3.14 -11.69 21.03
N ASN A 198 -2.43 -10.76 20.40
CA ASN A 198 -1.18 -11.03 19.66
C ASN A 198 0.03 -10.20 20.14
N ASP A 199 -0.19 -9.24 21.05
CA ASP A 199 0.80 -8.25 21.42
C ASP A 199 0.58 -7.70 22.83
N VAL A 200 1.66 -7.20 23.42
CA VAL A 200 1.61 -6.33 24.59
C VAL A 200 1.57 -4.90 24.09
N VAL A 201 0.50 -4.18 24.39
CA VAL A 201 0.35 -2.77 24.02
C VAL A 201 0.83 -1.90 25.16
N VAL A 202 1.78 -1.01 24.86
CA VAL A 202 2.28 0.03 25.76
C VAL A 202 1.73 1.37 25.26
N PRO A 203 0.64 1.91 25.83
CA PRO A 203 0.07 3.15 25.33
C PRO A 203 0.99 4.34 25.64
N ILE A 204 1.20 5.19 24.64
CA ILE A 204 1.92 6.46 24.80
C ILE A 204 0.89 7.57 24.69
N ALA A 205 0.64 8.26 25.80
CA ALA A 205 -0.26 9.40 25.85
C ALA A 205 0.47 10.72 25.59
N MET A 206 -0.15 11.56 24.78
CA MET A 206 0.27 12.94 24.51
C MET A 206 -0.93 13.86 24.62
N ASP A 207 -0.71 15.05 25.17
CA ASP A 207 -1.69 16.13 25.19
C ASP A 207 -1.34 17.16 24.11
N PHE A 208 -2.34 17.60 23.35
CA PHE A 208 -2.18 18.63 22.33
C PHE A 208 -2.78 19.98 22.77
N PRO A 209 -2.23 21.10 22.29
CA PRO A 209 -2.87 22.41 22.46
C PRO A 209 -4.29 22.42 21.87
N ASP A 210 -5.23 23.07 22.55
CA ASP A 210 -6.64 23.19 22.12
C ASP A 210 -6.79 23.70 20.67
N ALA A 211 -5.87 24.58 20.24
CA ALA A 211 -5.83 25.12 18.88
C ALA A 211 -5.62 24.07 17.79
N TRP A 212 -5.10 22.89 18.13
CA TRP A 212 -4.89 21.79 17.18
C TRP A 212 -6.02 20.76 17.17
N LEU A 213 -6.95 20.83 18.12
CA LEU A 213 -8.06 19.86 18.20
C LEU A 213 -9.11 20.08 17.12
N THR A 214 -9.12 21.26 16.50
CA THR A 214 -10.03 21.62 15.42
C THR A 214 -9.29 21.76 14.11
N ALA A 215 -9.84 21.20 13.03
CA ALA A 215 -9.26 21.35 11.69
C ALA A 215 -9.24 22.83 11.29
N PRO A 216 -8.19 23.29 10.57
CA PRO A 216 -8.18 24.65 10.04
C PRO A 216 -9.40 24.82 9.12
N PRO A 217 -10.03 26.01 9.09
CA PRO A 217 -11.11 26.26 8.16
C PRO A 217 -10.64 25.99 6.73
N ALA A 218 -11.45 25.27 5.96
CA ALA A 218 -11.14 25.00 4.56
C ALA A 218 -10.89 26.34 3.84
N PRO A 219 -9.82 26.47 3.05
CA PRO A 219 -9.58 27.70 2.31
C PRO A 219 -10.80 28.03 1.46
N ALA A 220 -11.22 29.30 1.48
CA ALA A 220 -12.36 29.76 0.71
C ALA A 220 -12.15 29.42 -0.77
N ALA A 221 -13.08 28.68 -1.36
CA ALA A 221 -12.97 28.20 -2.72
C ALA A 221 -13.10 29.35 -3.73
N ALA A 222 -11.98 29.74 -4.33
CA ALA A 222 -11.82 30.18 -5.73
C ALA A 222 -10.34 30.57 -5.94
N ALA A 223 -9.43 29.61 -5.78
CA ALA A 223 -8.07 29.81 -6.29
C ALA A 223 -8.13 29.77 -7.83
N ALA A 224 -7.40 30.66 -8.49
CA ALA A 224 -7.20 30.60 -9.93
C ALA A 224 -6.65 29.22 -10.33
N PRO A 225 -6.90 28.73 -11.57
CA PRO A 225 -6.25 27.52 -12.06
C PRO A 225 -4.74 27.62 -11.87
N LEU A 226 -4.12 26.54 -11.39
CA LEU A 226 -2.67 26.49 -11.18
C LEU A 226 -1.93 26.81 -12.48
N THR A 227 -0.90 27.64 -12.39
CA THR A 227 0.04 27.89 -13.47
C THR A 227 0.87 26.64 -13.78
N GLU A 228 1.53 26.60 -14.94
CA GLU A 228 2.39 25.47 -15.32
C GLU A 228 3.52 25.22 -14.30
N ALA A 229 4.12 26.31 -13.76
CA ALA A 229 5.15 26.21 -12.74
C ALA A 229 4.61 25.67 -11.41
N GLU A 230 3.41 26.08 -11.01
CA GLU A 230 2.74 25.55 -9.80
C GLU A 230 2.35 24.08 -9.97
N LEU A 231 1.89 23.67 -11.16
CA LEU A 231 1.62 22.26 -11.47
C LEU A 231 2.90 21.41 -11.43
N GLU A 232 4.03 21.92 -11.92
CA GLU A 232 5.31 21.22 -11.84
C GLU A 232 5.81 21.11 -10.39
N ALA A 233 5.66 22.17 -9.60
CA ALA A 233 5.99 22.15 -8.17
C ALA A 233 5.11 21.16 -7.39
N LEU A 234 3.80 21.16 -7.67
CA LEU A 234 2.84 20.21 -7.11
C LEU A 234 3.19 18.77 -7.50
N ASP A 235 3.50 18.52 -8.78
CA ASP A 235 3.95 17.19 -9.22
C ASP A 235 5.17 16.73 -8.45
N LYS A 236 6.20 17.56 -8.32
CA LYS A 236 7.41 17.25 -7.54
C LYS A 236 7.09 16.97 -6.07
N ALA A 237 6.15 17.70 -5.47
CA ALA A 237 5.71 17.46 -4.09
C ALA A 237 5.01 16.10 -3.90
N LEU A 238 4.36 15.57 -4.94
CA LEU A 238 3.64 14.29 -4.90
C LEU A 238 4.53 13.08 -5.22
N GLN A 239 5.70 13.27 -5.83
CA GLN A 239 6.61 12.17 -6.19
C GLN A 239 7.10 11.32 -5.00
N PRO A 240 7.47 11.90 -3.84
CA PRO A 240 7.87 11.11 -2.67
C PRO A 240 6.79 10.13 -2.20
N TRP A 241 5.52 10.52 -2.30
CA TRP A 241 4.38 9.66 -1.97
C TRP A 241 4.28 8.46 -2.92
N ASP A 242 4.31 8.70 -4.23
CA ASP A 242 4.26 7.61 -5.21
C ASP A 242 5.45 6.65 -5.05
N ALA A 243 6.65 7.18 -4.82
CA ALA A 243 7.85 6.37 -4.60
C ALA A 243 7.72 5.54 -3.32
N PHE A 244 7.26 6.14 -2.21
CA PHE A 244 6.99 5.46 -0.95
C PHE A 244 6.03 4.28 -1.12
N LEU A 245 4.88 4.52 -1.77
CA LEU A 245 3.85 3.51 -1.92
C LEU A 245 4.31 2.38 -2.85
N ALA A 246 4.93 2.71 -3.98
CA ALA A 246 5.49 1.74 -4.91
C ALA A 246 6.57 0.87 -4.24
N TYR A 247 7.47 1.49 -3.47
CA TYR A 247 8.48 0.76 -2.69
C TYR A 247 7.83 -0.20 -1.70
N SER A 248 6.89 0.29 -0.88
CA SER A 248 6.25 -0.49 0.17
C SER A 248 5.51 -1.69 -0.39
N ILE A 249 4.71 -1.48 -1.44
CA ILE A 249 3.99 -2.52 -2.17
C ILE A 249 4.95 -3.55 -2.76
N LYS A 250 6.05 -3.10 -3.38
CA LYS A 250 7.07 -3.98 -3.95
C LYS A 250 7.71 -4.86 -2.87
N GLN A 251 8.05 -4.32 -1.70
CA GLN A 251 8.64 -5.12 -0.61
C GLN A 251 7.68 -6.19 -0.11
N VAL A 252 6.41 -5.83 0.16
CA VAL A 252 5.40 -6.78 0.63
C VAL A 252 5.13 -7.87 -0.40
N ALA A 253 5.02 -7.50 -1.69
CA ALA A 253 4.76 -8.45 -2.77
C ALA A 253 5.91 -9.45 -2.96
N LEU A 254 7.15 -9.10 -2.59
CA LEU A 254 8.30 -10.01 -2.63
C LEU A 254 8.26 -11.06 -1.53
N ASP A 255 7.74 -10.68 -0.37
CA ASP A 255 7.72 -11.52 0.83
C ASP A 255 6.51 -12.48 0.86
N SER A 256 5.66 -12.45 -0.18
CA SER A 256 4.48 -13.31 -0.32
C SER A 256 4.31 -13.84 -1.76
N PRO A 257 4.11 -15.15 -1.96
CA PRO A 257 3.73 -15.73 -3.25
C PRO A 257 2.22 -15.64 -3.54
N ASP A 258 1.41 -15.09 -2.63
CA ASP A 258 -0.06 -15.02 -2.78
C ASP A 258 -0.47 -14.03 -3.88
N ASN A 259 -1.05 -14.56 -4.96
CA ASN A 259 -1.53 -13.78 -6.09
C ASN A 259 -2.74 -12.89 -5.74
N ALA A 260 -3.60 -13.32 -4.81
CA ALA A 260 -4.74 -12.51 -4.37
C ALA A 260 -4.27 -11.28 -3.60
N LEU A 261 -3.30 -11.46 -2.69
CA LEU A 261 -2.63 -10.36 -2.01
C LEU A 261 -1.97 -9.40 -3.01
N ARG A 262 -1.20 -9.91 -3.98
CA ARG A 262 -0.54 -9.10 -5.00
C ARG A 262 -1.53 -8.30 -5.84
N LYS A 263 -2.68 -8.87 -6.19
CA LYS A 263 -3.75 -8.16 -6.92
C LYS A 263 -4.35 -7.01 -6.09
N ARG A 264 -4.55 -7.20 -4.78
CA ARG A 264 -5.01 -6.13 -3.87
C ARG A 264 -3.97 -5.01 -3.76
N LEU A 265 -2.70 -5.36 -3.57
CA LEU A 265 -1.60 -4.39 -3.54
C LEU A 265 -1.50 -3.61 -4.86
N PHE A 266 -1.60 -4.30 -6.00
CA PHE A 266 -1.56 -3.65 -7.31
C PHE A 266 -2.73 -2.68 -7.51
N THR A 267 -3.93 -3.08 -7.08
CA THR A 267 -5.12 -2.20 -7.10
C THR A 267 -4.90 -0.95 -6.26
N LEU A 268 -4.35 -1.09 -5.05
CA LEU A 268 -4.01 0.04 -4.20
C LEU A 268 -3.02 1.01 -4.87
N LEU A 269 -1.98 0.48 -5.52
CA LEU A 269 -1.01 1.31 -6.26
C LEU A 269 -1.70 2.11 -7.38
N LEU A 270 -2.53 1.44 -8.19
CA LEU A 270 -3.24 2.08 -9.28
C LEU A 270 -4.20 3.15 -8.76
N GLU A 271 -5.02 2.85 -7.76
CA GLU A 271 -5.96 3.81 -7.17
C GLU A 271 -5.25 5.06 -6.67
N SER A 272 -4.16 4.90 -5.91
CA SER A 272 -3.40 6.03 -5.40
C SER A 272 -2.82 6.90 -6.52
N ARG A 273 -2.33 6.29 -7.60
CA ARG A 273 -1.80 7.04 -8.76
C ARG A 273 -2.89 7.74 -9.57
N TYR A 274 -4.07 7.14 -9.72
CA TYR A 274 -5.21 7.82 -10.34
C TYR A 274 -5.68 9.01 -9.50
N GLN A 275 -5.68 8.88 -8.17
CA GLN A 275 -5.99 10.00 -7.28
C GLN A 275 -4.94 11.11 -7.38
N LEU A 276 -3.65 10.76 -7.44
CA LEU A 276 -2.55 11.71 -7.69
C LEU A 276 -2.78 12.48 -9.00
N VAL A 277 -3.12 11.77 -10.09
CA VAL A 277 -3.43 12.40 -11.38
C VAL A 277 -4.68 13.29 -11.31
N ALA A 278 -5.72 12.89 -10.57
CA ALA A 278 -6.91 13.71 -10.36
C ALA A 278 -6.64 15.00 -9.58
N ILE A 279 -5.72 14.96 -8.61
CA ILE A 279 -5.22 16.15 -7.89
C ILE A 279 -4.50 17.08 -8.87
N LEU A 280 -3.59 16.55 -9.69
CA LEU A 280 -2.89 17.32 -10.73
C LEU A 280 -3.84 17.90 -11.79
N ALA A 281 -4.96 17.24 -12.05
CA ALA A 281 -5.99 17.69 -12.98
C ALA A 281 -6.90 18.79 -12.38
N GLY A 282 -6.79 19.08 -11.07
CA GLY A 282 -7.73 19.94 -10.35
C GLY A 282 -9.13 19.34 -10.21
N GLU A 283 -9.28 18.02 -10.41
CA GLU A 283 -10.55 17.30 -10.31
C GLU A 283 -10.82 16.80 -8.89
N ALA A 284 -9.78 16.65 -8.08
CA ALA A 284 -9.86 16.40 -6.65
C ALA A 284 -9.36 17.64 -5.89
N PRO A 285 -10.02 18.04 -4.78
CA PRO A 285 -9.59 19.18 -4.00
C PRO A 285 -8.20 18.95 -3.42
N ALA A 286 -7.27 19.86 -3.70
CA ALA A 286 -5.96 19.95 -3.04
C ALA A 286 -6.05 20.79 -1.74
N GLY A 287 -7.16 20.69 -1.01
CA GLY A 287 -7.36 21.46 0.22
C GLY A 287 -6.41 20.98 1.32
N GLY A 288 -5.46 21.83 1.73
CA GLY A 288 -4.40 21.45 2.67
C GLY A 288 -3.23 20.74 1.98
N ASP A 289 -2.58 19.80 2.67
CA ASP A 289 -1.50 18.98 2.10
C ASP A 289 -2.09 17.80 1.28
N PRO A 290 -1.89 17.75 -0.05
CA PRO A 290 -2.40 16.65 -0.88
C PRO A 290 -1.72 15.31 -0.59
N VAL A 291 -0.48 15.29 -0.08
CA VAL A 291 0.21 14.06 0.34
C VAL A 291 -0.47 13.46 1.56
N ARG A 292 -0.88 14.28 2.52
CA ARG A 292 -1.67 13.86 3.69
C ARG A 292 -2.99 13.18 3.26
N ALA A 293 -3.72 13.76 2.32
CA ALA A 293 -4.97 13.18 1.82
C ALA A 293 -4.74 11.81 1.16
N LEU A 294 -3.71 11.69 0.33
CA LEU A 294 -3.32 10.43 -0.32
C LEU A 294 -2.88 9.38 0.71
N PHE A 295 -2.14 9.79 1.74
CA PHE A 295 -1.73 8.91 2.84
C PHE A 295 -2.92 8.34 3.59
N ILE A 296 -3.83 9.19 4.06
CA ILE A 296 -4.99 8.77 4.86
C ILE A 296 -5.84 7.75 4.09
N ASP A 297 -6.10 8.02 2.82
CA ASP A 297 -6.91 7.17 1.95
C ASP A 297 -6.23 5.81 1.72
N ALA A 298 -4.97 5.81 1.28
CA ALA A 298 -4.24 4.58 0.96
C ALA A 298 -3.81 3.77 2.20
N TRP A 299 -3.56 4.42 3.34
CA TRP A 299 -3.07 3.74 4.53
C TRP A 299 -4.10 2.78 5.11
N SER A 300 -5.37 3.19 5.12
CA SER A 300 -6.48 2.35 5.61
C SER A 300 -6.56 1.01 4.86
N GLU A 301 -6.47 1.07 3.53
CA GLU A 301 -6.47 -0.10 2.65
C GLU A 301 -5.17 -0.91 2.79
N LEU A 302 -4.01 -0.24 2.86
CA LEU A 302 -2.72 -0.92 3.06
C LEU A 302 -2.74 -1.72 4.37
N ARG A 303 -3.24 -1.13 5.46
CA ARG A 303 -3.40 -1.82 6.75
C ARG A 303 -4.32 -3.03 6.64
N ALA A 304 -5.45 -2.91 5.94
CA ALA A 304 -6.38 -4.03 5.74
C ALA A 304 -5.80 -5.15 4.84
N ILE A 305 -4.82 -4.83 3.99
CA ILE A 305 -4.08 -5.80 3.19
C ILE A 305 -3.01 -6.50 4.05
N LEU A 306 -2.33 -5.76 4.92
CA LEU A 306 -1.23 -6.24 5.75
C LEU A 306 -1.74 -6.74 7.11
N ALA A 307 -2.26 -7.96 7.16
CA ALA A 307 -2.68 -8.62 8.41
C ALA A 307 -1.61 -9.55 9.00
N ASP A 308 -0.33 -9.24 8.79
CA ASP A 308 0.80 -10.11 9.16
C ASP A 308 1.70 -9.44 10.22
N ALA A 309 2.03 -10.18 11.28
CA ALA A 309 2.89 -9.74 12.39
C ALA A 309 4.30 -9.31 11.95
N ARG A 310 4.75 -9.75 10.76
CA ARG A 310 6.02 -9.31 10.16
C ARG A 310 6.07 -7.81 9.87
N TYR A 311 4.92 -7.17 9.65
CA TYR A 311 4.84 -5.76 9.29
C TYR A 311 4.38 -4.86 10.46
N THR A 312 4.26 -5.39 11.68
CA THR A 312 3.68 -4.64 12.82
C THR A 312 4.38 -3.31 13.08
N LEU A 313 5.73 -3.24 13.05
CA LEU A 313 6.44 -1.98 13.27
C LEU A 313 6.13 -0.93 12.19
N PHE A 314 5.99 -1.35 10.94
CA PHE A 314 5.59 -0.47 9.84
C PHE A 314 4.15 0.00 9.99
N LEU A 315 3.25 -0.92 10.36
CA LEU A 315 1.84 -0.63 10.57
C LEU A 315 1.59 0.28 11.77
N ASP A 316 2.25 0.04 12.90
CA ASP A 316 2.14 0.87 14.10
C ASP A 316 2.64 2.28 13.86
N ALA A 317 3.71 2.44 13.08
CA ALA A 317 4.26 3.73 12.74
C ALA A 317 3.28 4.59 11.91
N GLY A 318 2.61 4.01 10.90
CA GLY A 318 1.60 4.77 10.18
C GLY A 318 0.24 4.87 10.89
N ASP A 319 -0.12 3.90 11.74
CA ASP A 319 -1.27 4.03 12.65
C ASP A 319 -1.09 5.24 13.59
N ALA A 320 0.13 5.47 14.06
CA ALA A 320 0.44 6.61 14.90
C ALA A 320 0.30 7.93 14.15
N LEU A 321 0.68 7.98 12.87
CA LEU A 321 0.42 9.14 12.01
C LEU A 321 -1.08 9.36 11.82
N MET A 322 -1.86 8.29 11.62
CA MET A 322 -3.33 8.38 11.55
C MET A 322 -3.96 8.85 12.85
N ALA A 323 -3.49 8.34 14.01
CA ALA A 323 -3.98 8.74 15.32
C ALA A 323 -3.63 10.20 15.63
N LEU A 324 -2.42 10.63 15.28
CA LEU A 324 -2.00 12.03 15.37
C LEU A 324 -2.91 12.92 14.52
N ASP A 325 -3.15 12.52 13.27
CA ASP A 325 -3.98 13.27 12.34
C ASP A 325 -5.42 13.44 12.81
N GLN A 326 -6.02 12.36 13.34
CA GLN A 326 -7.40 12.37 13.83
C GLN A 326 -7.58 13.24 15.07
N ALA A 327 -6.57 13.28 15.93
CA ALA A 327 -6.72 13.92 17.22
C ALA A 327 -6.13 15.33 17.30
N ALA A 328 -5.23 15.67 16.39
CA ALA A 328 -4.72 17.02 16.22
C ALA A 328 -4.88 17.49 14.76
N PRO A 329 -6.10 17.51 14.19
CA PRO A 329 -6.30 17.91 12.79
C PRO A 329 -5.83 19.34 12.48
N GLY A 330 -5.84 20.23 13.49
CA GLY A 330 -5.31 21.59 13.43
C GLY A 330 -3.78 21.69 13.44
N LEU A 331 -3.06 20.60 13.74
CA LEU A 331 -1.60 20.52 13.55
C LEU A 331 -1.24 20.64 12.06
N GLY A 332 -2.17 20.31 11.15
CA GLY A 332 -1.92 20.38 9.71
C GLY A 332 -0.78 19.46 9.28
N MET A 333 -0.83 18.18 9.70
CA MET A 333 0.25 17.21 9.46
C MET A 333 0.78 17.28 8.02
N THR A 334 2.09 17.48 7.87
CA THR A 334 2.79 17.41 6.58
C THR A 334 3.67 16.17 6.55
N LEU A 335 3.44 15.27 5.61
CA LEU A 335 4.28 14.08 5.50
C LEU A 335 5.52 14.42 4.67
N SER A 336 6.59 14.81 5.37
CA SER A 336 7.86 15.10 4.74
C SER A 336 8.45 13.88 4.02
N ALA A 337 9.25 14.11 2.99
CA ALA A 337 9.97 13.05 2.29
C ALA A 337 10.89 12.25 3.25
N ASP A 338 11.47 12.90 4.26
CA ASP A 338 12.27 12.20 5.27
C ASP A 338 11.43 11.30 6.18
N GLY A 339 10.22 11.75 6.55
CA GLY A 339 9.25 10.92 7.29
C GLY A 339 8.84 9.67 6.51
N LEU A 340 8.47 9.85 5.23
CA LEU A 340 8.15 8.73 4.34
C LEU A 340 9.33 7.77 4.16
N ARG A 341 10.56 8.30 4.06
CA ARG A 341 11.78 7.50 3.94
C ARG A 341 12.06 6.70 5.22
N GLN A 342 11.86 7.29 6.39
CA GLN A 342 11.99 6.59 7.67
C GLN A 342 10.93 5.49 7.81
N LEU A 343 9.68 5.77 7.47
CA LEU A 343 8.60 4.80 7.46
C LEU A 343 8.89 3.64 6.49
N ALA A 344 9.33 3.92 5.27
CA ALA A 344 9.72 2.88 4.31
C ALA A 344 10.89 2.00 4.80
N ARG A 345 11.85 2.58 5.53
CA ARG A 345 12.98 1.83 6.11
C ARG A 345 12.56 0.93 7.27
N SER A 346 11.49 1.24 7.98
CA SER A 346 10.96 0.36 9.03
C SER A 346 10.39 -0.94 8.46
N LEU A 347 9.89 -0.90 7.21
CA LEU A 347 9.39 -2.07 6.50
C LEU A 347 10.49 -3.07 6.15
N ARG A 348 11.68 -2.59 5.76
CA ARG A 348 12.83 -3.45 5.43
C ARG A 348 14.14 -2.87 5.99
N PRO A 349 14.42 -3.12 7.28
CA PRO A 349 15.66 -2.65 7.90
C PRO A 349 16.89 -3.19 7.15
N GLY A 350 17.84 -2.30 6.82
CA GLY A 350 19.07 -2.66 6.12
C GLY A 350 18.97 -2.79 4.59
N ALA A 351 17.80 -2.50 3.99
CA ALA A 351 17.68 -2.39 2.55
C ALA A 351 18.62 -1.28 2.01
N ARG A 352 19.31 -1.56 0.89
CA ARG A 352 20.20 -0.60 0.21
C ARG A 352 19.40 0.27 -0.76
N GLY A 353 19.86 1.51 -0.94
CA GLY A 353 19.24 2.48 -1.84
C GLY A 353 18.29 3.45 -1.13
N ASP A 354 17.80 4.45 -1.87
CA ASP A 354 16.77 5.36 -1.39
C ASP A 354 15.38 4.77 -1.67
N PRO A 355 14.55 4.46 -0.65
CA PRO A 355 13.18 4.02 -0.84
C PRO A 355 12.31 5.00 -1.64
N LEU A 356 12.70 6.28 -1.67
CA LEU A 356 11.97 7.34 -2.38
C LEU A 356 12.62 7.73 -3.71
N ALA A 357 13.54 6.92 -4.23
CA ALA A 357 14.09 7.14 -5.57
C ALA A 357 12.96 7.20 -6.60
N TYR A 358 12.90 8.31 -7.33
CA TYR A 358 11.86 8.57 -8.33
C TYR A 358 12.52 8.71 -9.70
N ASP A 359 12.25 7.75 -10.57
CA ASP A 359 12.63 7.78 -11.98
C ASP A 359 11.53 7.19 -12.86
N TRP A 360 11.75 7.29 -14.17
CA TRP A 360 10.87 6.81 -15.23
C TRP A 360 11.32 5.48 -15.83
N ALA A 361 12.35 4.84 -15.24
CA ALA A 361 12.87 3.59 -15.76
C ALA A 361 11.84 2.47 -15.54
N VAL A 362 11.88 1.48 -16.44
CA VAL A 362 11.14 0.24 -16.23
C VAL A 362 11.75 -0.51 -15.05
N ASP A 363 10.91 -1.00 -14.15
CA ASP A 363 11.31 -1.88 -13.05
C ASP A 363 10.93 -3.34 -13.40
N PRO A 364 11.90 -4.19 -13.79
CA PRO A 364 11.62 -5.57 -14.18
C PRO A 364 11.07 -6.42 -13.04
N GLN A 365 11.38 -6.08 -11.78
CA GLN A 365 10.87 -6.79 -10.63
C GLN A 365 9.41 -6.43 -10.38
N LEU A 366 9.04 -5.15 -10.54
CA LEU A 366 7.66 -4.69 -10.46
C LEU A 366 6.79 -5.37 -11.53
N ARG A 367 7.27 -5.43 -12.78
CA ARG A 367 6.61 -6.14 -13.88
C ARG A 367 6.35 -7.61 -13.55
N ARG A 368 7.36 -8.33 -13.06
CA ARG A 368 7.23 -9.76 -12.71
C ARG A 368 6.27 -9.98 -11.53
N LEU A 369 6.31 -9.12 -10.52
CA LEU A 369 5.44 -9.24 -9.34
C LEU A 369 3.97 -9.07 -9.68
N PHE A 370 3.65 -8.20 -10.65
CA PHE A 370 2.27 -7.87 -11.03
C PHE A 370 1.86 -8.39 -12.39
N ASP A 371 2.64 -9.32 -12.96
CA ASP A 371 2.34 -10.00 -14.21
C ASP A 371 2.02 -9.00 -15.34
N VAL A 372 2.91 -8.03 -15.50
CA VAL A 372 2.93 -7.08 -16.62
C VAL A 372 3.98 -7.53 -17.62
N GLU A 373 3.53 -7.98 -18.77
CA GLU A 373 4.38 -8.51 -19.83
C GLU A 373 5.35 -7.46 -20.39
N ASP A 374 6.55 -7.89 -20.76
CA ASP A 374 7.42 -7.06 -21.57
C ASP A 374 6.91 -7.00 -23.01
N ILE A 375 7.07 -5.82 -23.62
CA ILE A 375 6.76 -5.59 -25.02
C ILE A 375 8.12 -5.46 -25.73
N PRO A 376 8.62 -6.55 -26.34
CA PRO A 376 9.93 -6.54 -26.97
C PRO A 376 9.96 -5.54 -28.12
N GLU A 377 11.15 -5.01 -28.40
CA GLU A 377 11.37 -4.33 -29.66
C GLU A 377 11.22 -5.32 -30.81
N PRO A 378 10.69 -4.90 -31.97
CA PRO A 378 10.76 -5.73 -33.17
C PRO A 378 12.23 -6.04 -33.45
N GLU A 379 12.57 -7.31 -33.72
CA GLU A 379 13.92 -7.64 -34.18
C GLU A 379 14.23 -6.85 -35.46
N PRO A 380 15.44 -6.30 -35.59
CA PRO A 380 15.85 -5.67 -36.84
C PRO A 380 15.73 -6.69 -37.96
N ALA A 381 15.18 -6.27 -39.12
CA ALA A 381 15.07 -7.15 -40.27
C ALA A 381 16.46 -7.74 -40.60
N PRO A 382 16.54 -9.04 -40.94
CA PRO A 382 17.81 -9.65 -41.28
C PRO A 382 18.47 -8.88 -42.42
N ALA A 383 19.77 -8.59 -42.28
CA ALA A 383 20.55 -7.97 -43.35
C ALA A 383 20.42 -8.81 -44.64
N PRO A 384 20.37 -8.16 -45.83
CA PRO A 384 20.24 -8.87 -47.10
C PRO A 384 21.36 -9.90 -47.23
N ARG A 385 20.98 -11.17 -47.44
CA ARG A 385 21.90 -12.32 -47.41
C ARG A 385 22.50 -12.63 -48.79
N SER A 386 22.08 -11.95 -49.86
CA SER A 386 22.51 -12.25 -51.22
C SER A 386 22.94 -11.01 -52.00
N TRP A 387 24.05 -11.13 -52.74
CA TRP A 387 24.51 -10.17 -53.74
C TRP A 387 23.48 -9.86 -54.85
N LEU A 388 22.54 -10.78 -55.10
CA LEU A 388 21.45 -10.59 -56.05
C LEU A 388 20.37 -9.62 -55.53
N ASP A 389 20.24 -9.45 -54.21
CA ASP A 389 19.32 -8.47 -53.58
C ASP A 389 19.78 -7.02 -53.79
N PHE A 390 21.02 -6.82 -54.29
CA PHE A 390 21.54 -5.51 -54.68
C PHE A 390 21.10 -5.10 -56.08
N PHE A 391 20.81 -6.06 -56.96
CA PHE A 391 20.43 -5.84 -58.37
C PHE A 391 18.93 -5.99 -58.61
N VAL A 392 18.24 -6.74 -57.76
CA VAL A 392 16.80 -6.68 -57.64
C VAL A 392 16.51 -5.70 -56.51
N THR A 393 16.20 -4.45 -56.83
CA THR A 393 15.45 -3.60 -55.89
C THR A 393 14.15 -4.35 -55.62
N SER A 394 14.17 -5.20 -54.60
CA SER A 394 12.95 -5.65 -53.96
C SER A 394 12.28 -4.35 -53.58
N ALA A 395 11.27 -3.95 -54.35
CA ALA A 395 10.31 -2.96 -53.93
C ALA A 395 9.55 -3.58 -52.75
N TYR A 396 10.24 -3.74 -51.63
CA TYR A 396 9.62 -3.46 -50.35
C TYR A 396 9.17 -2.03 -50.53
N ALA A 397 7.92 -1.85 -50.96
CA ALA A 397 7.20 -0.61 -50.74
C ALA A 397 7.56 -0.24 -49.32
N ALA A 398 8.32 0.85 -49.14
CA ALA A 398 8.73 1.29 -47.83
C ALA A 398 7.41 1.55 -47.12
N VAL A 399 6.98 0.56 -46.33
CA VAL A 399 5.77 0.60 -45.53
C VAL A 399 5.99 1.83 -44.67
N GLN A 400 5.37 2.95 -45.04
CA GLN A 400 5.52 4.24 -44.37
C GLN A 400 5.39 3.97 -42.88
N SER A 401 6.38 4.35 -42.07
CA SER A 401 6.27 4.06 -40.65
C SER A 401 5.04 4.75 -40.09
N LEU A 402 4.29 4.07 -39.23
CA LEU A 402 3.27 4.72 -38.42
C LEU A 402 3.90 5.69 -37.42
N ASP A 403 5.21 5.57 -37.16
CA ASP A 403 5.94 6.46 -36.28
C ASP A 403 6.19 7.81 -36.96
N ARG A 404 5.90 8.87 -36.22
CA ARG A 404 5.97 10.29 -36.65
C ARG A 404 5.03 10.66 -37.80
N TRP A 405 4.06 9.81 -38.16
CA TRP A 405 3.07 10.14 -39.19
C TRP A 405 1.93 10.99 -38.59
N VAL A 406 1.75 12.20 -39.11
CA VAL A 406 0.58 13.05 -38.89
C VAL A 406 -0.16 13.13 -40.21
N PRO A 407 -1.30 12.42 -40.39
CA PRO A 407 -1.94 12.32 -41.69
C PRO A 407 -2.59 13.64 -42.12
N ALA A 408 -2.37 14.03 -43.37
CA ALA A 408 -3.17 15.04 -44.05
C ALA A 408 -4.57 14.49 -44.38
N ARG A 409 -5.50 15.36 -44.81
CA ARG A 409 -6.90 14.96 -45.07
C ARG A 409 -7.03 13.89 -46.15
N ASP A 410 -6.21 13.98 -47.18
CA ASP A 410 -6.11 13.04 -48.30
C ASP A 410 -5.36 11.75 -47.95
N GLU A 411 -4.63 11.73 -46.84
CA GLU A 411 -3.93 10.54 -46.32
C GLU A 411 -4.76 9.77 -45.28
N LEU A 412 -5.93 10.26 -44.87
CA LEU A 412 -6.72 9.70 -43.77
C LEU A 412 -7.13 8.24 -44.02
N ASP A 413 -7.58 7.90 -45.23
CA ASP A 413 -8.02 6.53 -45.55
C ASP A 413 -6.85 5.53 -45.43
N ALA A 414 -5.69 5.87 -46.00
CA ALA A 414 -4.49 5.04 -45.91
C ALA A 414 -3.95 4.95 -44.47
N TYR A 415 -4.08 6.01 -43.69
CA TYR A 415 -3.73 6.01 -42.27
C TYR A 415 -4.68 5.14 -41.45
N GLU A 416 -5.99 5.26 -41.68
CA GLU A 416 -7.04 4.50 -41.01
C GLU A 416 -6.85 2.99 -41.22
N GLU A 417 -6.63 2.56 -42.46
CA GLU A 417 -6.43 1.14 -42.79
C GLU A 417 -5.26 0.55 -41.98
N ARG A 418 -4.13 1.24 -41.96
CA ARG A 418 -2.89 0.73 -41.35
C ARG A 418 -2.93 0.75 -39.82
N ILE A 419 -3.55 1.77 -39.23
CA ILE A 419 -3.78 1.80 -37.78
C ILE A 419 -4.85 0.78 -37.38
N GLY A 420 -5.90 0.61 -38.18
CA GLY A 420 -6.93 -0.40 -37.98
C GLY A 420 -6.36 -1.82 -37.97
N GLU A 421 -5.47 -2.14 -38.91
CA GLU A 421 -4.73 -3.41 -38.93
C GLU A 421 -3.85 -3.59 -37.69
N LEU A 422 -3.12 -2.55 -37.27
CA LEU A 422 -2.31 -2.58 -36.05
C LEU A 422 -3.17 -2.87 -34.81
N LEU A 423 -4.31 -2.19 -34.67
CA LEU A 423 -5.26 -2.39 -33.55
C LEU A 423 -5.81 -3.81 -33.56
N LYS A 424 -6.28 -4.29 -34.72
CA LYS A 424 -6.79 -5.66 -34.89
C LYS A 424 -5.75 -6.72 -34.53
N LYS A 425 -4.53 -6.58 -35.05
CA LYS A 425 -3.41 -7.50 -34.76
C LYS A 425 -3.03 -7.49 -33.29
N THR A 426 -3.04 -6.30 -32.68
CA THR A 426 -2.76 -6.14 -31.25
C THR A 426 -3.79 -6.86 -30.40
N SER A 427 -5.09 -6.67 -30.67
CA SER A 427 -6.17 -7.36 -29.96
C SER A 427 -6.06 -8.88 -30.11
N ALA A 428 -5.79 -9.38 -31.32
CA ALA A 428 -5.63 -10.81 -31.56
C ALA A 428 -4.45 -11.39 -30.78
N THR A 429 -3.31 -10.69 -30.74
CA THR A 429 -2.11 -11.13 -30.01
C THR A 429 -2.36 -11.17 -28.50
N ALA A 430 -3.03 -10.15 -27.95
CA ALA A 430 -3.37 -10.11 -26.54
C ALA A 430 -4.32 -11.25 -26.16
N LEU A 431 -5.34 -11.54 -26.99
CA LEU A 431 -6.30 -12.61 -26.74
C LEU A 431 -5.71 -14.02 -26.80
N GLN A 432 -4.78 -14.28 -27.72
CA GLN A 432 -4.08 -15.57 -27.81
C GLN A 432 -3.39 -15.97 -26.48
N ARG A 433 -2.99 -14.97 -25.69
CA ARG A 433 -2.30 -15.17 -24.41
C ARG A 433 -3.22 -15.11 -23.20
N ALA A 434 -4.35 -14.40 -23.34
CA ALA A 434 -5.24 -14.09 -22.22
C ALA A 434 -6.16 -15.24 -21.78
N ASP A 435 -6.34 -16.23 -22.66
CA ASP A 435 -7.33 -17.32 -22.56
C ASP A 435 -8.74 -16.80 -22.22
N LEU A 436 -9.15 -15.71 -22.88
CA LEU A 436 -10.49 -15.15 -22.73
C LEU A 436 -11.50 -15.98 -23.54
N ALA A 437 -12.43 -16.63 -22.86
CA ALA A 437 -13.52 -17.34 -23.51
C ALA A 437 -14.58 -16.38 -24.10
N ALA A 438 -15.37 -16.87 -25.05
CA ALA A 438 -16.57 -16.16 -25.47
C ALA A 438 -17.55 -15.98 -24.30
N PRO A 439 -18.28 -14.84 -24.21
CA PRO A 439 -18.31 -13.72 -25.16
C PRO A 439 -17.26 -12.61 -24.89
N TYR A 440 -16.35 -12.81 -23.94
CA TYR A 440 -15.42 -11.77 -23.48
C TYR A 440 -14.39 -11.40 -24.56
N ASP A 441 -13.94 -12.36 -25.35
CA ASP A 441 -12.99 -12.16 -26.44
C ASP A 441 -13.50 -11.17 -27.50
N GLU A 442 -14.75 -11.31 -27.94
CA GLU A 442 -15.39 -10.41 -28.90
C GLU A 442 -15.57 -9.00 -28.33
N ILE A 443 -16.01 -8.89 -27.07
CA ILE A 443 -16.10 -7.61 -26.37
C ILE A 443 -14.75 -6.90 -26.38
N TYR A 444 -13.67 -7.62 -26.07
CA TYR A 444 -12.33 -7.07 -26.05
C TYR A 444 -11.85 -6.64 -27.45
N ARG A 445 -12.12 -7.44 -28.50
CA ARG A 445 -11.77 -7.10 -29.90
C ARG A 445 -12.38 -5.76 -30.31
N ASN A 446 -13.62 -5.49 -29.92
CA ASN A 446 -14.33 -4.25 -30.23
C ASN A 446 -13.89 -3.09 -29.32
N LEU A 447 -13.53 -3.39 -28.07
CA LEU A 447 -13.16 -2.35 -27.10
C LEU A 447 -11.83 -1.68 -27.43
N VAL A 448 -10.80 -2.41 -27.87
CA VAL A 448 -9.48 -1.83 -28.19
C VAL A 448 -9.56 -0.68 -29.23
N PRO A 449 -10.14 -0.87 -30.44
CA PRO A 449 -10.30 0.22 -31.40
C PRO A 449 -11.26 1.31 -30.90
N THR A 450 -12.28 0.95 -30.10
CA THR A 450 -13.18 1.93 -29.48
C THR A 450 -12.42 2.86 -28.54
N THR A 451 -11.56 2.31 -27.67
CA THR A 451 -10.73 3.09 -26.74
C THR A 451 -9.77 4.01 -27.49
N ALA A 452 -9.07 3.49 -28.50
CA ALA A 452 -8.20 4.34 -29.32
C ALA A 452 -8.98 5.50 -29.99
N LEU A 453 -10.24 5.25 -30.41
CA LEU A 453 -11.05 6.24 -31.11
C LEU A 453 -11.51 7.36 -30.15
N ILE A 454 -12.00 7.00 -28.97
CA ILE A 454 -12.44 8.00 -27.99
C ILE A 454 -11.27 8.79 -27.38
N GLU A 455 -10.12 8.16 -27.17
CA GLU A 455 -8.96 8.77 -26.50
C GLU A 455 -8.15 9.69 -27.42
N SER A 456 -7.93 9.29 -28.67
CA SER A 456 -7.02 10.00 -29.57
C SER A 456 -7.53 10.13 -31.00
N CYS A 457 -8.70 9.55 -31.30
CA CYS A 457 -9.17 9.41 -32.67
C CYS A 457 -8.13 8.68 -33.55
N TRP A 458 -7.56 7.60 -32.99
CA TRP A 458 -6.54 6.75 -33.61
C TRP A 458 -5.21 7.46 -33.96
N ARG A 459 -4.97 8.64 -33.39
CA ARG A 459 -3.75 9.42 -33.64
C ARG A 459 -2.69 9.15 -32.58
N GLN A 460 -1.44 8.96 -32.99
CA GLN A 460 -0.30 8.98 -32.06
C GLN A 460 0.37 10.37 -32.02
N TYR A 461 0.39 11.08 -33.16
CA TYR A 461 1.16 12.29 -33.36
C TYR A 461 0.28 13.49 -33.77
N VAL A 462 0.82 14.68 -33.56
CA VAL A 462 0.23 15.97 -33.91
C VAL A 462 1.32 16.97 -34.30
N LEU A 463 0.99 17.94 -35.14
CA LEU A 463 1.87 19.08 -35.40
C LEU A 463 1.74 20.12 -34.28
N ARG A 464 2.85 20.47 -33.62
CA ARG A 464 2.93 21.61 -32.68
C ARG A 464 4.06 22.52 -33.11
N GLY A 465 3.76 23.80 -33.37
CA GLY A 465 4.75 24.77 -33.84
C GLY A 465 5.47 24.33 -35.13
N GLY A 466 4.75 23.68 -36.05
CA GLY A 466 5.30 23.16 -37.31
C GLY A 466 6.19 21.91 -37.18
N LYS A 467 6.33 21.33 -35.98
CA LYS A 467 7.12 20.11 -35.76
C LYS A 467 6.20 18.96 -35.32
N VAL A 468 6.53 17.75 -35.76
CA VAL A 468 5.86 16.53 -35.29
C VAL A 468 6.16 16.33 -33.81
N SER A 469 5.11 16.19 -33.02
CA SER A 469 5.12 15.83 -31.60
C SER A 469 4.15 14.66 -31.39
N TYR A 470 4.27 13.96 -30.27
CA TYR A 470 3.24 13.00 -29.84
C TYR A 470 2.05 13.72 -29.21
N LEU A 471 0.88 13.09 -29.26
CA LEU A 471 -0.30 13.54 -28.53
C LEU A 471 -0.06 13.42 -27.03
N ARG A 472 -0.35 14.50 -26.32
CA ARG A 472 -0.21 14.60 -24.87
C ARG A 472 -1.39 15.35 -24.27
N SER A 473 -2.06 14.75 -23.29
CA SER A 473 -3.10 15.41 -22.49
C SER A 473 -2.51 16.37 -21.45
N ALA A 474 -3.33 17.28 -20.93
CA ALA A 474 -2.91 18.20 -19.85
C ALA A 474 -2.38 17.45 -18.62
N VAL A 475 -2.94 16.27 -18.33
CA VAL A 475 -2.62 15.45 -17.15
C VAL A 475 -1.52 14.41 -17.41
N GLY A 476 -0.87 14.46 -18.58
CA GLY A 476 0.31 13.65 -18.89
C GLY A 476 0.03 12.26 -19.50
N SER A 477 -1.17 12.03 -20.05
CA SER A 477 -1.43 10.87 -20.92
C SER A 477 -0.82 11.06 -22.30
N VAL A 478 -0.35 9.97 -22.93
CA VAL A 478 0.36 10.06 -24.23
C VAL A 478 -0.11 9.04 -25.28
N GLY A 479 -0.03 9.46 -26.54
CA GLY A 479 -0.17 8.60 -27.71
C GLY A 479 -1.59 8.10 -28.02
N ILE A 480 -1.69 7.11 -28.89
CA ILE A 480 -2.94 6.60 -29.47
C ILE A 480 -3.91 6.02 -28.43
N MET A 481 -3.39 5.43 -27.37
CA MET A 481 -4.20 4.92 -26.27
C MET A 481 -4.30 5.90 -25.09
N GLN A 482 -3.69 7.09 -25.15
CA GLN A 482 -3.65 8.06 -24.05
C GLN A 482 -3.24 7.44 -22.69
N ILE A 483 -2.15 6.67 -22.69
CA ILE A 483 -1.66 6.00 -21.48
C ILE A 483 -1.06 7.05 -20.52
N ASN A 484 -1.56 7.08 -19.29
CA ASN A 484 -1.01 7.98 -18.27
C ASN A 484 0.34 7.47 -17.76
N GLN A 485 1.38 8.28 -18.00
CA GLN A 485 2.76 7.94 -17.69
C GLN A 485 2.99 7.74 -16.18
N ARG A 486 2.28 8.50 -15.32
CA ARG A 486 2.41 8.41 -13.86
C ARG A 486 1.75 7.17 -13.30
N VAL A 487 0.52 6.89 -13.75
CA VAL A 487 -0.23 5.68 -13.36
C VAL A 487 0.59 4.42 -13.65
N TRP A 488 1.26 4.37 -14.79
CA TRP A 488 2.01 3.20 -15.23
C TRP A 488 3.53 3.32 -15.09
N ARG A 489 4.02 4.28 -14.29
CA ARG A 489 5.46 4.44 -14.01
C ARG A 489 6.06 3.15 -13.45
N GLY A 490 7.23 2.76 -13.97
CA GLY A 490 7.89 1.50 -13.62
C GLY A 490 7.39 0.28 -14.40
N PHE A 491 6.26 0.38 -15.11
CA PHE A 491 5.70 -0.73 -15.89
C PHE A 491 5.92 -0.62 -17.39
N TYR A 492 5.97 0.59 -17.96
CA TYR A 492 6.19 0.78 -19.39
C TYR A 492 7.29 1.81 -19.65
N ASP A 493 7.98 1.64 -20.77
CA ASP A 493 9.00 2.58 -21.23
C ASP A 493 8.33 3.86 -21.74
N VAL A 494 8.58 4.96 -21.05
CA VAL A 494 7.93 6.23 -21.32
C VAL A 494 8.31 6.82 -22.68
N GLU A 495 9.55 6.67 -23.12
CA GLU A 495 9.99 7.18 -24.42
C GLU A 495 9.35 6.38 -25.56
N ARG A 496 9.25 5.05 -25.41
CA ARG A 496 8.55 4.20 -26.38
C ARG A 496 7.05 4.46 -26.38
N LEU A 497 6.42 4.74 -25.23
CA LEU A 497 5.01 5.18 -25.19
C LEU A 497 4.76 6.45 -26.01
N ARG A 498 5.74 7.37 -26.05
CA ARG A 498 5.67 8.64 -26.79
C ARG A 498 5.93 8.45 -28.29
N TRP A 499 6.95 7.68 -28.64
CA TRP A 499 7.54 7.70 -29.99
C TRP A 499 7.44 6.38 -30.77
N ASN A 500 6.74 5.38 -30.23
CA ASN A 500 6.48 4.13 -30.94
C ASN A 500 4.99 3.81 -30.89
N THR A 501 4.31 3.95 -32.03
CA THR A 501 2.86 3.76 -32.16
C THR A 501 2.46 2.34 -31.76
N ALA A 502 3.18 1.33 -32.25
CA ALA A 502 2.89 -0.07 -31.94
C ALA A 502 3.10 -0.41 -30.45
N TYR A 503 4.11 0.18 -29.81
CA TYR A 503 4.35 0.02 -28.38
C TYR A 503 3.22 0.62 -27.55
N ASN A 504 2.79 1.84 -27.87
CA ASN A 504 1.66 2.49 -27.20
C ASN A 504 0.37 1.68 -27.37
N THR A 505 0.06 1.22 -28.59
CA THR A 505 -1.11 0.37 -28.84
C THR A 505 -1.06 -0.93 -28.04
N ARG A 506 0.08 -1.63 -28.02
CA ARG A 506 0.24 -2.89 -27.27
C ARG A 506 0.14 -2.69 -25.76
N ALA A 507 0.79 -1.66 -25.21
CA ALA A 507 0.70 -1.33 -23.80
C ALA A 507 -0.74 -0.97 -23.41
N GLY A 508 -1.43 -0.16 -24.20
CA GLY A 508 -2.82 0.21 -23.92
C GLY A 508 -3.78 -0.97 -23.99
N ALA A 509 -3.57 -1.88 -24.95
CA ALA A 509 -4.31 -3.13 -25.05
C ALA A 509 -4.08 -4.05 -23.84
N GLN A 510 -2.82 -4.21 -23.37
CA GLN A 510 -2.51 -4.97 -22.16
C GLN A 510 -3.19 -4.36 -20.92
N ILE A 511 -3.17 -3.03 -20.78
CA ILE A 511 -3.84 -2.30 -19.71
C ILE A 511 -5.36 -2.55 -19.74
N LEU A 512 -6.00 -2.37 -20.89
CA LEU A 512 -7.44 -2.62 -21.07
C LEU A 512 -7.81 -4.05 -20.70
N LEU A 513 -7.02 -5.02 -21.16
CA LEU A 513 -7.27 -6.43 -20.88
C LEU A 513 -7.21 -6.72 -19.39
N ARG A 514 -6.21 -6.15 -18.70
CA ARG A 514 -6.11 -6.27 -17.25
C ARG A 514 -7.31 -5.64 -16.56
N TYR A 515 -7.71 -4.43 -16.95
CA TYR A 515 -8.88 -3.76 -16.34
C TYR A 515 -10.18 -4.51 -16.58
N MET A 516 -10.31 -5.13 -17.75
CA MET A 516 -11.43 -5.99 -18.08
C MET A 516 -11.48 -7.21 -17.16
N LYS A 517 -10.36 -7.96 -17.07
CA LYS A 517 -10.26 -9.18 -16.25
C LYS A 517 -10.41 -8.89 -14.75
N ASP A 518 -9.75 -7.84 -14.27
CA ASP A 518 -9.62 -7.64 -12.83
C ASP A 518 -10.77 -6.89 -12.18
N TYR A 519 -11.48 -6.05 -12.94
CA TYR A 519 -12.52 -5.16 -12.40
C TYR A 519 -13.85 -5.30 -13.15
N ALA A 520 -13.84 -5.25 -14.48
CA ALA A 520 -15.08 -5.19 -15.26
C ALA A 520 -15.85 -6.51 -15.28
N MET A 521 -15.17 -7.65 -15.45
CA MET A 521 -15.79 -8.97 -15.42
C MET A 521 -16.42 -9.27 -14.04
N PRO A 522 -15.70 -9.12 -12.90
CA PRO A 522 -16.33 -9.28 -11.58
C PRO A 522 -17.50 -8.32 -11.34
N TYR A 523 -17.42 -7.07 -11.84
CA TYR A 523 -18.52 -6.11 -11.74
C TYR A 523 -19.74 -6.59 -12.53
N ALA A 524 -19.55 -7.00 -13.78
CA ALA A 524 -20.60 -7.49 -14.66
C ALA A 524 -21.28 -8.74 -14.09
N GLU A 525 -20.50 -9.71 -13.61
CA GLU A 525 -20.99 -10.92 -12.94
C GLU A 525 -21.91 -10.58 -11.75
N ARG A 526 -21.49 -9.66 -10.88
CA ARG A 526 -22.30 -9.22 -9.73
C ARG A 526 -23.59 -8.51 -10.14
N THR A 527 -23.58 -7.80 -11.27
CA THR A 527 -24.75 -7.07 -11.77
C THR A 527 -25.65 -7.88 -12.72
N GLY A 528 -25.16 -8.99 -13.27
CA GLY A 528 -25.88 -9.81 -14.24
C GLY A 528 -26.01 -9.23 -15.65
N ASP A 529 -25.21 -8.21 -16.04
CA ASP A 529 -25.30 -7.59 -17.36
C ASP A 529 -23.93 -7.52 -18.07
N LEU A 530 -23.78 -8.25 -19.16
CA LEU A 530 -22.57 -8.27 -19.99
C LEU A 530 -22.28 -6.91 -20.66
N LYS A 531 -23.30 -6.07 -20.88
CA LYS A 531 -23.12 -4.70 -21.41
C LYS A 531 -22.32 -3.82 -20.44
N HIS A 532 -22.22 -4.21 -19.17
CA HIS A 532 -21.38 -3.51 -18.21
C HIS A 532 -19.89 -3.73 -18.45
N ILE A 533 -19.45 -4.78 -19.13
CA ILE A 533 -18.02 -5.08 -19.31
C ILE A 533 -17.29 -3.96 -20.07
N PRO A 534 -17.68 -3.55 -21.30
CA PRO A 534 -16.98 -2.48 -22.01
C PRO A 534 -17.07 -1.14 -21.25
N ARG A 535 -18.21 -0.84 -20.63
CA ARG A 535 -18.44 0.41 -19.86
C ARG A 535 -17.57 0.46 -18.60
N ALA A 536 -17.52 -0.63 -17.84
CA ALA A 536 -16.71 -0.75 -16.63
C ALA A 536 -15.22 -0.74 -16.95
N THR A 537 -14.80 -1.48 -17.98
CA THR A 537 -13.39 -1.51 -18.41
C THR A 537 -12.90 -0.11 -18.75
N TYR A 538 -13.68 0.64 -19.53
CA TYR A 538 -13.29 2.01 -19.88
C TYR A 538 -13.43 2.99 -18.72
N ALA A 539 -14.44 2.84 -17.84
CA ALA A 539 -14.54 3.66 -16.65
C ALA A 539 -13.29 3.52 -15.76
N VAL A 540 -12.78 2.29 -15.61
CA VAL A 540 -11.49 2.04 -14.95
C VAL A 540 -10.33 2.62 -15.75
N TYR A 541 -10.31 2.46 -17.07
CA TYR A 541 -9.27 3.04 -17.93
C TYR A 541 -9.14 4.56 -17.74
N ASN A 542 -10.28 5.23 -17.70
CA ASN A 542 -10.39 6.68 -17.66
C ASN A 542 -10.17 7.28 -16.26
N ALA A 543 -10.61 6.61 -15.18
CA ALA A 543 -10.61 7.19 -13.84
C ALA A 543 -10.18 6.23 -12.71
N GLY A 544 -9.64 5.06 -13.05
CA GLY A 544 -9.09 4.10 -12.11
C GLY A 544 -10.10 3.12 -11.49
N PRO A 545 -9.63 2.14 -10.71
CA PRO A 545 -10.46 1.01 -10.24
C PRO A 545 -11.75 1.41 -9.51
N ARG A 546 -11.72 2.48 -8.71
CA ARG A 546 -12.90 3.00 -7.98
C ARG A 546 -14.04 3.46 -8.90
N ALA A 547 -13.76 3.72 -10.17
CA ALA A 547 -14.74 4.17 -11.16
C ALA A 547 -15.52 3.03 -11.83
N VAL A 548 -15.21 1.75 -11.57
CA VAL A 548 -15.74 0.58 -12.29
C VAL A 548 -17.26 0.56 -12.50
N GLY A 549 -18.05 1.14 -11.59
CA GLY A 549 -19.51 1.21 -11.67
C GLY A 549 -20.10 2.60 -11.86
N ARG A 550 -19.31 3.64 -12.16
CA ARG A 550 -19.78 5.04 -12.13
C ARG A 550 -20.94 5.32 -13.10
N PHE A 551 -20.96 4.64 -14.24
CA PHE A 551 -21.97 4.79 -15.29
C PHE A 551 -23.35 4.26 -14.88
N ASN A 552 -23.42 3.47 -13.80
CA ASN A 552 -24.65 2.84 -13.30
C ASN A 552 -25.17 3.49 -11.99
N LYS A 553 -24.61 4.64 -11.60
CA LYS A 553 -25.10 5.39 -10.43
C LYS A 553 -26.42 6.09 -10.75
N ALA A 554 -27.34 6.12 -9.78
CA ALA A 554 -28.64 6.82 -9.92
C ALA A 554 -28.46 8.31 -10.26
N ARG A 555 -27.44 8.96 -9.69
CA ARG A 555 -27.04 10.33 -10.02
C ARG A 555 -25.61 10.32 -10.54
N ARG A 556 -25.46 10.46 -11.86
CA ARG A 556 -24.17 10.52 -12.55
C ARG A 556 -23.64 11.95 -12.59
N HIS A 557 -22.33 12.13 -12.44
CA HIS A 557 -21.71 13.44 -12.65
C HIS A 557 -21.82 13.81 -14.15
N PRO A 558 -22.29 15.02 -14.53
CA PRO A 558 -22.59 15.34 -15.93
C PRO A 558 -21.41 15.17 -16.89
N ARG A 559 -20.18 15.46 -16.43
CA ARG A 559 -18.98 15.27 -17.23
C ARG A 559 -18.70 13.78 -17.49
N GLU A 560 -18.81 12.95 -16.46
CA GLU A 560 -18.58 11.50 -16.58
C GLU A 560 -19.65 10.84 -17.46
N ALA A 561 -20.92 11.23 -17.30
CA ALA A 561 -22.01 10.73 -18.11
C ALA A 561 -21.76 10.96 -19.62
N ARG A 562 -21.29 12.16 -20.01
CA ARG A 562 -20.95 12.43 -21.43
C ARG A 562 -19.84 11.53 -21.95
N VAL A 563 -18.83 11.26 -21.12
CA VAL A 563 -17.70 10.39 -21.49
C VAL A 563 -18.17 8.95 -21.65
N ASP A 564 -18.94 8.45 -20.69
CA ASP A 564 -19.45 7.07 -20.68
C ASP A 564 -20.49 6.82 -21.79
N ASP A 565 -21.35 7.80 -22.06
CA ASP A 565 -22.36 7.72 -23.13
C ASP A 565 -21.67 7.79 -24.51
N LYS A 566 -20.65 8.65 -24.68
CA LYS A 566 -19.84 8.69 -25.91
C LYS A 566 -19.12 7.37 -26.16
N LEU A 567 -18.51 6.78 -25.12
CA LEU A 567 -17.90 5.44 -25.24
C LEU A 567 -18.94 4.43 -25.73
N TRP A 568 -20.11 4.39 -25.10
CA TRP A 568 -21.14 3.41 -25.40
C TRP A 568 -21.59 3.50 -26.86
N THR A 569 -21.83 4.71 -27.37
CA THR A 569 -22.17 4.93 -28.78
C THR A 569 -21.09 4.43 -29.75
N LEU A 570 -19.81 4.74 -29.48
CA LEU A 570 -18.71 4.29 -30.33
C LEU A 570 -18.54 2.77 -30.29
N TYR A 571 -18.67 2.18 -29.10
CA TYR A 571 -18.58 0.74 -28.90
C TYR A 571 -19.68 -0.01 -29.67
N GLU A 572 -20.94 0.42 -29.54
CA GLU A 572 -22.07 -0.19 -30.26
C GLU A 572 -21.91 -0.08 -31.78
N GLY A 573 -21.41 1.06 -32.27
CA GLY A 573 -21.11 1.25 -33.69
C GLY A 573 -20.07 0.26 -34.21
N ILE A 574 -18.94 0.12 -33.51
CA ILE A 574 -17.87 -0.83 -33.89
C ILE A 574 -18.35 -2.28 -33.76
N ALA A 575 -19.03 -2.62 -32.66
CA ALA A 575 -19.55 -3.97 -32.43
C ALA A 575 -20.59 -4.38 -33.48
N SER A 576 -21.28 -3.43 -34.10
CA SER A 576 -22.23 -3.67 -35.20
C SER A 576 -21.57 -3.74 -36.59
N GLY A 577 -20.23 -3.70 -36.66
CA GLY A 577 -19.47 -3.77 -37.91
C GLY A 577 -19.27 -2.43 -38.63
N GLY A 578 -19.52 -1.31 -37.95
CA GLY A 578 -19.24 0.03 -38.47
C GLY A 578 -17.74 0.31 -38.62
N ARG A 579 -17.38 1.26 -39.49
CA ARG A 579 -16.00 1.72 -39.70
C ARG A 579 -15.74 3.01 -38.92
N ALA A 580 -14.54 3.13 -38.34
CA ALA A 580 -14.14 4.38 -37.72
C ALA A 580 -14.04 5.48 -38.79
N ASP A 581 -14.45 6.69 -38.47
CA ASP A 581 -14.23 7.87 -39.32
C ASP A 581 -13.30 8.80 -38.56
N LEU A 582 -12.05 8.90 -39.03
CA LEU A 582 -11.02 9.69 -38.37
C LEU A 582 -11.17 11.20 -38.61
N SER A 583 -12.01 11.63 -39.55
CA SER A 583 -12.30 13.04 -39.80
C SER A 583 -13.28 13.60 -38.76
N THR A 584 -14.27 12.81 -38.36
CA THR A 584 -15.29 13.17 -37.36
C THR A 584 -15.03 12.56 -35.98
N CYS A 585 -14.10 11.60 -35.89
CA CYS A 585 -13.82 10.82 -34.69
C CYS A 585 -15.05 10.08 -34.17
N ALA A 586 -15.81 9.50 -35.10
CA ALA A 586 -17.04 8.77 -34.88
C ALA A 586 -16.98 7.40 -35.57
N VAL A 587 -18.11 6.69 -35.57
CA VAL A 587 -18.26 5.43 -36.31
C VAL A 587 -19.34 5.62 -37.37
N THR A 588 -19.00 5.32 -38.61
CA THR A 588 -19.93 5.29 -39.74
C THR A 588 -20.49 3.87 -39.90
N THR A 589 -21.81 3.76 -39.97
CA THR A 589 -22.48 2.50 -40.29
C THR A 589 -22.72 2.42 -41.79
N ALA A 590 -22.57 1.23 -42.38
CA ALA A 590 -22.77 1.00 -43.81
C ALA A 590 -24.19 1.34 -44.33
N ALA A 591 -25.14 1.61 -43.44
CA ALA A 591 -26.51 2.00 -43.77
C ALA A 591 -26.68 3.48 -44.15
N ALA A 592 -25.66 4.33 -43.99
CA ALA A 592 -25.74 5.76 -44.34
C ALA A 592 -25.20 6.09 -45.75
N SER A 593 -24.88 5.07 -46.56
CA SER A 593 -24.26 5.22 -47.88
C SER A 593 -25.06 4.58 -49.02
N GLN A 594 -26.37 4.39 -48.85
CA GLN A 594 -27.30 4.06 -49.94
C GLN A 594 -28.27 5.20 -50.20
#